data_AF-A0A940B893-F1
#
_entry.id   AF-A0A940B893-F1
#
_cell.length_a   1.000
_cell.length_b   1.000
_cell.length_c   1.000
_cell.angle_alpha   90.00
_cell.angle_beta   90.00
_cell.angle_gamma   90.00
#
_symmetry.space_group_name_H-M   'P 1'
#
loop_
_entity.id
_entity.type
_entity.pdbx_description
1 polymer ?
#
loop_
_entity_poly.entity_id
_entity_poly.type
_entity_poly.pdbx_seq_one_letter_code
_entity_poly.pdbx_strand_id
1 'polypeptide(L)'
;MKMIYQVDDRPAFSKVIVFAIQQLLAIMAATLVVPLNVSADAHLSGADAMSPAAALFGAGVGTLVYILFTKKKSPIFLGSSFSFIPSMIAAFAGATSAALGYAGILIGAVLAGLVYVILSAIVKVAGVEWISKLMPAAVIGPTVAIIGLGLSGSAVGQLQGAPAGGHTLIAVLCGLVTLFATMFAAVFSKKTPKLISFIIGILCGYAFAAILTFIGMATDCDAIKVIDFSGFTNLFANGVTVESFFTVPDFTFIKAFGGFGDMSLSYFGTIALAYIPVGFVVFAEHLADHRNMSSIIEKDLLKDPGLDKTLLGDGIGSIAGAFFGGCPNTTYGESIACVAITGNA
;
A
#
# COMPACT_ATOMS: atom_id res chain seq x y z
N MET A 1 10.06 20.92 11.78
CA MET A 1 10.71 21.29 10.49
C MET A 1 9.78 22.28 9.83
N LYS A 2 10.24 23.41 9.27
CA LYS A 2 9.29 24.42 8.77
C LYS A 2 8.60 23.91 7.50
N MET A 3 7.31 23.58 7.60
CA MET A 3 6.49 23.15 6.47
C MET A 3 6.37 24.28 5.43
N ILE A 4 6.39 23.91 4.15
CA ILE A 4 6.13 24.78 3.01
C ILE A 4 4.62 24.98 2.86
N TYR A 5 3.85 23.91 2.98
CA TYR A 5 2.40 23.90 2.99
C TYR A 5 1.89 23.12 4.20
N GLN A 6 0.97 23.73 4.94
CA GLN A 6 0.23 23.15 6.04
C GLN A 6 -1.06 22.50 5.53
N VAL A 7 -1.68 21.67 6.36
CA VAL A 7 -2.88 20.87 6.02
C VAL A 7 -4.04 21.69 5.44
N ASP A 8 -4.23 22.92 5.92
CA ASP A 8 -5.33 23.80 5.51
C ASP A 8 -4.97 24.70 4.30
N ASP A 9 -3.71 24.68 3.85
CA ASP A 9 -3.23 25.52 2.75
C ASP A 9 -3.76 25.04 1.40
N ARG A 10 -3.95 25.99 0.47
CA ARG A 10 -4.43 25.72 -0.89
C ARG A 10 -3.39 26.16 -1.92
N PRO A 11 -2.45 25.28 -2.31
CA PRO A 11 -1.50 25.62 -3.35
C PRO A 11 -2.18 25.82 -4.71
N ALA A 12 -1.47 26.47 -5.63
CA ALA A 12 -1.93 26.62 -7.02
C ALA A 12 -2.20 25.24 -7.65
N PHE A 13 -3.22 25.16 -8.50
CA PHE A 13 -3.69 23.90 -9.08
C PHE A 13 -2.59 23.07 -9.77
N SER A 14 -1.67 23.73 -10.49
CA SER A 14 -0.54 23.05 -11.13
C SER A 14 0.39 22.35 -10.13
N LYS A 15 0.60 22.94 -8.94
CA LYS A 15 1.38 22.33 -7.87
C LYS A 15 0.63 21.17 -7.20
N VAL A 16 -0.69 21.30 -7.02
CA VAL A 16 -1.53 20.21 -6.50
C VAL A 16 -1.38 18.96 -7.36
N ILE A 17 -1.43 19.10 -8.69
CA ILE A 17 -1.25 17.97 -9.61
C ILE A 17 0.12 17.30 -9.40
N VAL A 18 1.20 18.09 -9.34
CA VAL A 18 2.55 17.56 -9.15
C VAL A 18 2.68 16.82 -7.83
N PHE A 19 2.19 17.40 -6.73
CA PHE A 19 2.24 16.77 -5.41
C PHE A 19 1.34 15.54 -5.31
N ALA A 20 0.18 15.53 -5.97
CA ALA A 20 -0.68 14.36 -6.04
C ALA A 20 -0.01 13.20 -6.80
N ILE A 21 0.65 13.48 -7.93
CA ILE A 21 1.41 12.47 -8.68
C ILE A 21 2.58 11.94 -7.84
N GLN A 22 3.30 12.82 -7.14
CA GLN A 22 4.40 12.41 -6.27
C GLN A 22 3.90 11.51 -5.14
N GLN A 23 2.80 11.90 -4.50
CA GLN A 23 2.18 11.12 -3.44
C GLN A 23 1.74 9.76 -3.95
N LEU A 24 1.08 9.72 -5.11
CA LEU A 24 0.69 8.50 -5.80
C LEU A 24 1.91 7.59 -6.04
N LEU A 25 3.01 8.12 -6.58
CA LEU A 25 4.19 7.33 -6.89
C LEU A 25 4.90 6.82 -5.62
N ALA A 26 4.85 7.57 -4.51
CA ALA A 26 5.42 7.14 -3.23
C ALA A 26 4.70 5.91 -2.64
N ILE A 27 3.38 5.85 -2.77
CA ILE A 27 2.56 4.75 -2.22
C ILE A 27 2.35 3.60 -3.20
N MET A 28 2.52 3.85 -4.50
CA MET A 28 2.08 2.94 -5.56
C MET A 28 2.83 1.62 -5.48
N ALA A 29 4.15 1.64 -5.29
CA ALA A 29 4.95 0.42 -5.26
C ALA A 29 4.44 -0.57 -4.19
N ALA A 30 4.30 -0.13 -2.95
CA ALA A 30 3.78 -0.98 -1.88
C ALA A 30 2.31 -1.38 -2.10
N THR A 31 1.46 -0.44 -2.52
CA THR A 31 0.03 -0.73 -2.76
C THR A 31 -0.18 -1.78 -3.85
N LEU A 32 0.60 -1.75 -4.93
CA LEU A 32 0.52 -2.71 -6.02
C LEU A 32 1.16 -4.07 -5.66
N VAL A 33 2.14 -4.08 -4.76
CA VAL A 33 2.86 -5.29 -4.36
C VAL A 33 2.00 -6.26 -3.56
N VAL A 34 1.14 -5.77 -2.66
CA VAL A 34 0.27 -6.64 -1.84
C VAL A 34 -0.56 -7.63 -2.67
N PRO A 35 -1.38 -7.17 -3.65
CA PRO A 35 -2.18 -8.10 -4.45
C PRO A 35 -1.33 -9.03 -5.31
N LEU A 36 -0.15 -8.59 -5.76
CA LEU A 36 0.77 -9.45 -6.53
C LEU A 36 1.35 -10.57 -5.67
N ASN A 37 1.82 -10.25 -4.45
CA ASN A 37 2.34 -11.25 -3.52
C ASN A 37 1.26 -12.24 -3.12
N VAL A 38 0.07 -11.77 -2.79
CA VAL A 38 -1.03 -12.66 -2.40
C VAL A 38 -1.44 -13.53 -3.57
N SER A 39 -1.46 -13.00 -4.80
CA SER A 39 -1.75 -13.81 -5.98
C SER A 39 -0.69 -14.90 -6.19
N ALA A 40 0.60 -14.56 -6.05
CA ALA A 40 1.68 -15.53 -6.18
C ALA A 40 1.64 -16.62 -5.10
N ASP A 41 1.53 -16.20 -3.83
CA ASP A 41 1.60 -17.08 -2.65
C ASP A 41 0.33 -17.91 -2.44
N ALA A 42 -0.83 -17.39 -2.88
CA ALA A 42 -2.09 -18.13 -2.90
C ALA A 42 -2.32 -18.90 -4.23
N HIS A 43 -1.32 -18.93 -5.12
CA HIS A 43 -1.35 -19.63 -6.42
C HIS A 43 -2.52 -19.21 -7.33
N LEU A 44 -2.90 -17.94 -7.28
CA LEU A 44 -3.90 -17.34 -8.15
C LEU A 44 -3.26 -16.92 -9.47
N SER A 45 -3.92 -17.24 -10.59
CA SER A 45 -3.44 -16.87 -11.92
C SER A 45 -4.59 -16.50 -12.84
N GLY A 46 -4.28 -15.76 -13.92
CA GLY A 46 -5.29 -15.32 -14.90
C GLY A 46 -6.41 -14.49 -14.24
N ALA A 47 -7.66 -14.85 -14.53
CA ALA A 47 -8.83 -14.14 -14.02
C ALA A 47 -8.97 -14.18 -12.49
N ASP A 48 -8.38 -15.18 -11.83
CA ASP A 48 -8.46 -15.35 -10.38
C ASP A 48 -7.42 -14.51 -9.62
N ALA A 49 -6.40 -13.97 -10.31
CA ALA A 49 -5.40 -13.10 -9.70
C ALA A 49 -6.03 -11.81 -9.16
N MET A 50 -5.50 -11.29 -8.07
CA MET A 50 -5.92 -10.00 -7.52
C MET A 50 -5.47 -8.88 -8.45
N SER A 51 -6.35 -7.91 -8.71
CA SER A 51 -6.05 -6.78 -9.60
C SER A 51 -5.27 -5.69 -8.85
N PRO A 52 -4.02 -5.37 -9.26
CA PRO A 52 -3.30 -4.23 -8.67
C PRO A 52 -4.00 -2.89 -8.92
N ALA A 53 -4.68 -2.76 -10.07
CA ALA A 53 -5.48 -1.58 -10.37
C ALA A 53 -6.68 -1.43 -9.42
N ALA A 54 -7.36 -2.53 -9.08
CA ALA A 54 -8.43 -2.52 -8.09
C ALA A 54 -7.90 -2.16 -6.70
N ALA A 55 -6.74 -2.71 -6.30
CA ALA A 55 -6.10 -2.38 -5.02
C ALA A 55 -5.75 -0.88 -4.93
N LEU A 56 -5.18 -0.30 -6.00
CA LEU A 56 -4.89 1.14 -6.05
C LEU A 56 -6.15 2.00 -5.99
N PHE A 57 -7.22 1.59 -6.69
CA PHE A 57 -8.51 2.26 -6.60
C PHE A 57 -9.10 2.17 -5.19
N GLY A 58 -9.04 0.99 -4.57
CA GLY A 58 -9.47 0.76 -3.19
C GLY A 58 -8.69 1.60 -2.18
N ALA A 59 -7.38 1.74 -2.35
CA ALA A 59 -6.53 2.64 -1.57
C ALA A 59 -6.99 4.11 -1.67
N GLY A 60 -7.34 4.56 -2.88
CA GLY A 60 -7.92 5.88 -3.12
C GLY A 60 -9.28 6.07 -2.41
N VAL A 61 -10.21 5.12 -2.56
CA VAL A 61 -11.52 5.16 -1.89
C VAL A 61 -11.37 5.16 -0.37
N GLY A 62 -10.54 4.28 0.17
CA GLY A 62 -10.27 4.21 1.61
C GLY A 62 -9.69 5.52 2.14
N THR A 63 -8.75 6.12 1.41
CA THR A 63 -8.18 7.43 1.75
C THR A 63 -9.24 8.54 1.74
N LEU A 64 -10.14 8.57 0.75
CA LEU A 64 -11.23 9.55 0.73
C LEU A 64 -12.16 9.39 1.93
N VAL A 65 -12.53 8.15 2.28
CA VAL A 65 -13.33 7.85 3.47
C VAL A 65 -12.61 8.32 4.73
N TYR A 66 -11.32 8.02 4.87
CA TYR A 66 -10.50 8.47 5.98
C TYR A 66 -10.46 10.00 6.11
N ILE A 67 -10.25 10.71 4.99
CA ILE A 67 -10.24 12.18 4.95
C ILE A 67 -11.59 12.76 5.42
N LEU A 68 -12.71 12.11 5.07
CA LEU A 68 -14.04 12.52 5.51
C LEU A 68 -14.20 12.38 7.04
N PHE A 69 -13.82 11.24 7.62
CA PHE A 69 -13.91 11.01 9.06
C PHE A 69 -12.97 11.92 9.87
N THR A 70 -11.77 12.18 9.34
CA THR A 70 -10.80 13.10 9.94
C THR A 70 -11.09 14.58 9.68
N LYS A 71 -12.19 14.88 8.97
CA LYS A 71 -12.61 16.25 8.63
C LYS A 71 -11.52 17.04 7.89
N LYS A 72 -10.74 16.37 7.03
CA LYS A 72 -9.63 16.95 6.26
C LYS A 72 -8.49 17.53 7.10
N LYS A 73 -8.34 17.08 8.35
CA LYS A 73 -7.31 17.58 9.27
C LYS A 73 -6.08 16.69 9.42
N SER A 74 -6.12 15.47 8.89
CA SER A 74 -5.01 14.52 8.93
C SER A 74 -4.48 14.24 7.52
N PRO A 75 -3.24 14.63 7.20
CA PRO A 75 -2.64 14.48 5.87
C PRO A 75 -2.01 13.08 5.69
N ILE A 76 -2.80 12.03 5.90
CA ILE A 76 -2.34 10.65 5.81
C ILE A 76 -3.10 9.92 4.70
N PHE A 77 -2.35 9.14 3.93
CA PHE A 77 -2.89 8.26 2.89
C PHE A 77 -3.07 6.83 3.44
N LEU A 78 -4.14 6.16 3.01
CA LEU A 78 -4.39 4.75 3.32
C LEU A 78 -4.00 3.85 2.14
N GLY A 79 -2.99 3.00 2.30
CA GLY A 79 -2.57 2.03 1.28
C GLY A 79 -2.75 0.58 1.74
N SER A 80 -2.51 -0.38 0.84
CA SER A 80 -2.67 -1.81 1.15
C SER A 80 -1.69 -2.27 2.23
N SER A 81 -2.18 -2.83 3.33
CA SER A 81 -1.34 -3.20 4.47
C SER A 81 -0.65 -4.55 4.25
N PHE A 82 0.67 -4.57 4.40
CA PHE A 82 1.46 -5.80 4.26
C PHE A 82 1.20 -6.78 5.42
N SER A 83 0.77 -6.27 6.57
CA SER A 83 0.44 -7.10 7.74
C SER A 83 -0.71 -8.08 7.46
N PHE A 84 -1.57 -7.78 6.49
CA PHE A 84 -2.68 -8.66 6.09
C PHE A 84 -2.34 -9.66 4.97
N ILE A 85 -1.13 -9.65 4.40
CA ILE A 85 -0.73 -10.64 3.39
C ILE A 85 -0.95 -12.08 3.88
N PRO A 86 -0.47 -12.49 5.09
CA PRO A 86 -0.71 -13.83 5.60
C PRO A 86 -2.21 -14.14 5.81
N SER A 87 -2.99 -13.15 6.26
CA SER A 87 -4.43 -13.30 6.48
C SER A 87 -5.19 -13.51 5.18
N MET A 88 -4.81 -12.79 4.12
CA MET A 88 -5.40 -12.91 2.79
C MET A 88 -5.02 -14.25 2.14
N ILE A 89 -3.78 -14.70 2.28
CA ILE A 89 -3.36 -16.04 1.84
C ILE A 89 -4.16 -17.11 2.58
N ALA A 90 -4.34 -16.98 3.90
CA ALA A 90 -5.15 -17.90 4.69
C ALA A 90 -6.62 -17.92 4.24
N ALA A 91 -7.17 -16.78 3.80
CA ALA A 91 -8.52 -16.70 3.28
C ALA A 91 -8.69 -17.54 1.99
N PHE A 92 -7.72 -17.50 1.08
CA PHE A 92 -7.72 -18.34 -0.11
C PHE A 92 -7.41 -19.81 0.20
N ALA A 93 -6.47 -20.08 1.09
CA ALA A 93 -6.10 -21.45 1.47
C ALA A 93 -7.25 -22.22 2.17
N GLY A 94 -8.09 -21.51 2.94
CA GLY A 94 -9.27 -22.09 3.57
C GLY A 94 -10.51 -22.20 2.67
N ALA A 95 -10.45 -21.67 1.45
CA ALA A 95 -11.58 -21.60 0.55
C ALA A 95 -11.63 -22.76 -0.45
N THR A 96 -12.83 -23.22 -0.78
CA THR A 96 -13.09 -24.24 -1.81
C THR A 96 -13.11 -23.67 -3.23
N SER A 97 -13.19 -22.36 -3.37
CA SER A 97 -13.19 -21.64 -4.65
C SER A 97 -12.52 -20.27 -4.50
N ALA A 98 -12.02 -19.71 -5.61
CA ALA A 98 -11.46 -18.35 -5.61
C ALA A 98 -12.51 -17.32 -5.15
N ALA A 99 -13.76 -17.48 -5.56
CA ALA A 99 -14.87 -16.62 -5.15
C ALA A 99 -15.09 -16.62 -3.63
N LEU A 100 -15.03 -17.80 -2.99
CA LEU A 100 -15.11 -17.91 -1.53
C LEU A 100 -13.89 -17.26 -0.85
N GLY A 101 -12.69 -17.39 -1.44
CA GLY A 101 -11.48 -16.69 -0.97
C GLY A 101 -11.64 -15.17 -0.98
N TYR A 102 -12.16 -14.61 -2.07
CA TYR A 102 -12.49 -13.18 -2.16
C TYR A 102 -13.59 -12.75 -1.17
N ALA A 103 -14.61 -13.58 -0.96
CA ALA A 103 -15.62 -13.32 0.08
C ALA A 103 -15.01 -13.35 1.49
N GLY A 104 -14.09 -14.27 1.76
CA GLY A 104 -13.32 -14.34 3.00
C GLY A 104 -12.46 -13.11 3.24
N ILE A 105 -11.83 -12.56 2.21
CA ILE A 105 -11.10 -11.29 2.30
C ILE A 105 -12.03 -10.14 2.71
N LEU A 106 -13.21 -10.03 2.10
CA LEU A 106 -14.16 -8.96 2.43
C LEU A 106 -14.64 -9.06 3.88
N ILE A 107 -14.95 -10.27 4.33
CA ILE A 107 -15.33 -10.50 5.72
C ILE A 107 -14.17 -10.23 6.67
N GLY A 108 -12.97 -10.70 6.33
CA GLY A 108 -11.76 -10.44 7.09
C GLY A 108 -11.50 -8.95 7.25
N ALA A 109 -11.65 -8.18 6.17
CA ALA A 109 -11.52 -6.72 6.19
C ALA A 109 -12.58 -6.06 7.08
N VAL A 110 -13.83 -6.54 7.06
CA VAL A 110 -14.88 -6.09 7.98
C VAL A 110 -14.51 -6.40 9.43
N LEU A 111 -14.07 -7.62 9.73
CA LEU A 111 -13.69 -8.02 11.09
C LEU A 111 -12.50 -7.21 11.61
N ALA A 112 -11.47 -7.00 10.79
CA ALA A 112 -10.33 -6.15 11.13
C ALA A 112 -10.73 -4.68 11.29
N GLY A 113 -11.54 -4.14 10.39
CA GLY A 113 -12.07 -2.77 10.49
C GLY A 113 -12.95 -2.58 11.73
N LEU A 114 -13.71 -3.59 12.14
CA LEU A 114 -14.49 -3.55 13.38
C LEU A 114 -13.62 -3.46 14.63
N VAL A 115 -12.42 -4.06 14.65
CA VAL A 115 -11.45 -3.85 15.75
C VAL A 115 -11.16 -2.35 15.91
N TYR A 116 -10.93 -1.64 14.81
CA TYR A 116 -10.68 -0.20 14.81
C TYR A 116 -11.88 0.62 15.27
N VAL A 117 -13.08 0.25 14.81
CA VAL A 117 -14.33 0.91 15.23
C VAL A 117 -14.55 0.75 16.73
N ILE A 118 -14.31 -0.45 17.27
CA ILE A 118 -14.41 -0.72 18.71
C ILE A 118 -13.36 0.07 19.48
N LEU A 119 -12.09 0.05 19.04
CA LEU A 119 -11.02 0.83 19.67
C LEU A 119 -11.31 2.34 19.62
N SER A 120 -11.82 2.84 18.50
CA SER A 120 -12.29 4.23 18.36
C SER A 120 -13.36 4.58 19.39
N ALA A 121 -14.37 3.71 19.55
CA ALA A 121 -15.43 3.92 20.55
C ALA A 121 -14.87 3.94 21.98
N ILE A 122 -13.93 3.05 22.31
CA ILE A 122 -13.24 3.04 23.61
C ILE A 122 -12.46 4.34 23.80
N VAL A 123 -11.68 4.78 22.81
CA VAL A 123 -10.90 6.02 22.87
C VAL A 123 -11.77 7.25 23.02
N LYS A 124 -12.94 7.28 22.38
CA LYS A 124 -13.89 8.39 22.49
C LYS A 124 -14.42 8.58 23.92
N VAL A 125 -14.56 7.49 24.68
CA VAL A 125 -15.06 7.51 26.07
C VAL A 125 -13.93 7.64 27.08
N ALA A 126 -12.85 6.87 26.94
CA ALA A 126 -11.75 6.78 27.89
C ALA A 126 -10.61 7.80 27.65
N GLY A 127 -10.65 8.52 26.52
CA GLY A 127 -9.58 9.42 26.09
C GLY A 127 -8.35 8.69 25.56
N VAL A 128 -7.29 9.46 25.27
CA VAL A 128 -6.05 8.98 24.63
C VAL A 128 -4.89 8.78 25.62
N GLU A 129 -5.02 9.21 26.88
CA GLU A 129 -3.90 9.21 27.84
C GLU A 129 -3.39 7.81 28.17
N TRP A 130 -4.29 6.83 28.26
CA TRP A 130 -3.90 5.44 28.52
C TRP A 130 -3.08 4.85 27.37
N ILE A 131 -3.34 5.27 26.12
CA ILE A 131 -2.57 4.85 24.94
C ILE A 131 -1.17 5.46 24.97
N SER A 132 -1.05 6.71 25.41
CA SER A 132 0.25 7.35 25.64
C SER A 132 1.10 6.63 26.69
N LYS A 133 0.45 5.96 27.66
CA LYS A 133 1.14 5.11 28.65
C LYS A 133 1.44 3.70 28.13
N LEU A 134 0.55 3.09 27.36
CA LEU A 134 0.71 1.75 26.81
C LEU A 134 1.81 1.71 25.73
N MET A 135 1.84 2.73 24.88
CA MET A 135 2.77 2.83 23.76
C MET A 135 3.55 4.14 23.84
N PRO A 136 4.52 4.27 24.77
CA PRO A 136 5.42 5.42 24.80
C PRO A 136 6.36 5.40 23.59
N ALA A 137 7.11 6.49 23.35
CA ALA A 137 8.07 6.58 22.24
C ALA A 137 9.08 5.43 22.23
N ALA A 138 9.48 4.94 23.41
CA ALA A 138 10.37 3.80 23.58
C ALA A 138 9.79 2.45 23.08
N VAL A 139 8.47 2.34 22.95
CA VAL A 139 7.79 1.15 22.39
C VAL A 139 7.50 1.36 20.91
N ILE A 140 7.02 2.54 20.54
CA ILE A 140 6.61 2.85 19.17
C ILE A 140 7.76 2.68 18.17
N GLY A 141 8.94 3.25 18.46
CA GLY A 141 10.08 3.19 17.55
C GLY A 141 10.47 1.75 17.20
N PRO A 142 10.75 0.89 18.19
CA PRO A 142 11.02 -0.53 17.96
C PRO A 142 9.88 -1.27 17.25
N THR A 143 8.61 -1.00 17.59
CA THR A 143 7.48 -1.64 16.92
C THR A 143 7.46 -1.33 15.41
N VAL A 144 7.60 -0.06 15.02
CA VAL A 144 7.66 0.33 13.60
C VAL A 144 8.87 -0.28 12.91
N ALA A 145 10.04 -0.27 13.57
CA ALA A 145 11.25 -0.87 13.02
C ALA A 145 11.09 -2.38 12.77
N ILE A 146 10.44 -3.10 13.69
CA ILE A 146 10.17 -4.54 13.54
C ILE A 146 9.15 -4.79 12.43
N ILE A 147 8.10 -3.98 12.31
CA ILE A 147 7.14 -4.08 11.20
C ILE A 147 7.89 -3.93 9.87
N GLY A 148 8.65 -2.85 9.67
CA GLY A 148 9.43 -2.64 8.45
C GLY A 148 10.47 -3.72 8.18
N LEU A 149 11.18 -4.19 9.21
CA LEU A 149 12.15 -5.29 9.09
C LEU A 149 11.48 -6.62 8.73
N GLY A 150 10.28 -6.89 9.25
CA GLY A 150 9.47 -8.06 8.89
C GLY A 150 9.11 -8.10 7.40
N LEU A 151 9.01 -6.95 6.75
CA LEU A 151 8.70 -6.84 5.31
C LEU A 151 9.94 -6.97 4.41
N SER A 152 11.14 -6.89 4.98
CA SER A 152 12.40 -6.93 4.21
C SER A 152 12.57 -8.22 3.41
N GLY A 153 12.08 -9.34 3.92
CA GLY A 153 12.14 -10.63 3.21
C GLY A 153 11.40 -10.62 1.89
N SER A 154 10.19 -10.04 1.87
CA SER A 154 9.40 -9.88 0.64
C SER A 154 10.08 -8.94 -0.35
N ALA A 155 10.60 -7.80 0.14
CA ALA A 155 11.31 -6.84 -0.70
C ALA A 155 12.56 -7.46 -1.36
N VAL A 156 13.35 -8.22 -0.60
CA VAL A 156 14.53 -8.93 -1.11
C VAL A 156 14.14 -10.03 -2.11
N GLY A 157 13.06 -10.77 -1.85
CA GLY A 157 12.54 -11.78 -2.78
C GLY A 157 12.13 -11.17 -4.13
N GLN A 158 11.44 -10.02 -4.11
CA GLN A 158 11.04 -9.32 -5.33
C GLN A 158 12.24 -8.73 -6.10
N LEU A 159 13.24 -8.22 -5.38
CA LEU A 159 14.45 -7.66 -5.96
C LEU A 159 15.27 -8.72 -6.73
N GLN A 160 15.05 -10.01 -6.43
CA GLN A 160 15.65 -11.15 -7.13
C GLN A 160 14.86 -11.59 -8.38
N GLY A 161 13.66 -11.06 -8.60
CA GLY A 161 12.79 -11.41 -9.71
C GLY A 161 13.26 -10.80 -11.03
N ALA A 162 13.46 -11.64 -12.04
CA ALA A 162 13.66 -11.23 -13.43
C ALA A 162 12.49 -11.75 -14.28
N PRO A 163 11.41 -10.97 -14.48
CA PRO A 163 10.23 -11.40 -15.22
C PRO A 163 10.51 -11.95 -16.62
N ALA A 164 11.55 -11.44 -17.31
CA ALA A 164 11.97 -11.94 -18.61
C ALA A 164 12.90 -13.17 -18.57
N GLY A 165 13.12 -13.79 -17.41
CA GLY A 165 13.95 -14.99 -17.24
C GLY A 165 15.45 -14.73 -17.11
N GLY A 166 15.87 -13.46 -16.99
CA GLY A 166 17.28 -13.11 -16.77
C GLY A 166 17.84 -13.59 -15.44
N HIS A 167 19.16 -13.45 -15.30
CA HIS A 167 19.89 -13.92 -14.14
C HIS A 167 19.58 -13.06 -12.90
N THR A 168 19.37 -13.70 -11.76
CA THR A 168 19.02 -13.06 -10.48
C THR A 168 19.97 -11.93 -10.08
N LEU A 169 21.29 -12.10 -10.30
CA LEU A 169 22.26 -11.04 -9.96
C LEU A 169 22.06 -9.76 -10.78
N ILE A 170 21.53 -9.86 -12.01
CA ILE A 170 21.24 -8.70 -12.85
C ILE A 170 19.99 -7.97 -12.35
N ALA A 171 18.96 -8.71 -11.91
CA ALA A 171 17.80 -8.12 -11.24
C ALA A 171 18.23 -7.40 -9.95
N VAL A 172 19.10 -8.03 -9.15
CA VAL A 172 19.67 -7.42 -7.94
C VAL A 172 20.43 -6.14 -8.26
N LEU A 173 21.24 -6.14 -9.32
CA LEU A 173 21.96 -4.95 -9.77
C LEU A 173 21.01 -3.81 -10.14
N CYS A 174 19.92 -4.09 -10.85
CA CYS A 174 18.89 -3.10 -11.18
C CYS A 174 18.24 -2.51 -9.91
N GLY A 175 17.95 -3.36 -8.92
CA GLY A 175 17.45 -2.93 -7.62
C GLY A 175 18.43 -2.03 -6.87
N LEU A 176 19.73 -2.36 -6.85
CA LEU A 176 20.77 -1.53 -6.24
C LEU A 176 20.90 -0.17 -6.94
N VAL A 177 20.89 -0.14 -8.28
CA VAL A 177 20.89 1.12 -9.05
C VAL A 177 19.69 1.98 -8.68
N THR A 178 18.50 1.38 -8.57
CA THR A 178 17.27 2.07 -8.14
C THR A 178 17.42 2.65 -6.73
N LEU A 179 17.94 1.86 -5.79
CA LEU A 179 18.16 2.27 -4.40
C LEU A 179 19.14 3.44 -4.31
N PHE A 180 20.32 3.30 -4.91
CA PHE A 180 21.35 4.35 -4.87
C PHE A 180 20.90 5.63 -5.58
N ALA A 181 20.19 5.52 -6.70
CA ALA A 181 19.60 6.68 -7.38
C ALA A 181 18.59 7.40 -6.48
N THR A 182 17.73 6.65 -5.78
CA THR A 182 16.76 7.20 -4.82
C THR A 182 17.45 7.92 -3.67
N MET A 183 18.44 7.27 -3.05
CA MET A 183 19.21 7.85 -1.93
C MET A 183 19.96 9.10 -2.37
N PHE A 184 20.61 9.06 -3.53
CA PHE A 184 21.35 10.20 -4.06
C PHE A 184 20.41 11.38 -4.33
N ALA A 185 19.26 11.11 -4.97
CA ALA A 185 18.25 12.13 -5.23
C ALA A 185 17.66 12.72 -3.94
N ALA A 186 17.43 11.91 -2.89
CA ALA A 186 16.88 12.38 -1.63
C ALA A 186 17.87 13.21 -0.78
N VAL A 187 19.16 12.88 -0.83
CA VAL A 187 20.19 13.49 0.04
C VAL A 187 20.86 14.69 -0.62
N PHE A 188 21.30 14.56 -1.88
CA PHE A 188 22.17 15.55 -2.52
C PHE A 188 21.43 16.56 -3.39
N SER A 189 20.15 16.33 -3.71
CA SER A 189 19.36 17.27 -4.51
C SER A 189 18.94 18.50 -3.73
N LYS A 190 18.94 19.65 -4.40
CA LYS A 190 18.43 20.92 -3.87
C LYS A 190 17.04 21.22 -4.45
N LYS A 191 16.08 21.58 -3.60
CA LYS A 191 14.71 22.03 -3.98
C LYS A 191 13.89 20.89 -4.62
N THR A 192 13.36 21.10 -5.83
CA THR A 192 12.36 20.24 -6.49
C THR A 192 12.75 18.76 -6.66
N PRO A 193 13.99 18.38 -7.03
CA PRO A 193 14.33 16.96 -7.23
C PRO A 193 14.37 16.16 -5.92
N LYS A 194 14.55 16.81 -4.77
CA LYS A 194 14.41 16.18 -3.45
C LYS A 194 12.94 15.80 -3.17
N LEU A 195 12.00 16.58 -3.70
CA LEU A 195 10.56 16.31 -3.57
C LEU A 195 10.16 15.04 -4.34
N ILE A 196 10.80 14.79 -5.49
CA ILE A 196 10.49 13.67 -6.40
C ILE A 196 11.53 12.54 -6.40
N SER A 197 12.27 12.35 -5.30
CA SER A 197 13.39 11.39 -5.24
C SER A 197 13.00 9.96 -5.61
N PHE A 198 11.81 9.50 -5.19
CA PHE A 198 11.28 8.18 -5.54
C PHE A 198 11.04 8.04 -7.04
N ILE A 199 10.49 9.08 -7.70
CA ILE A 199 10.25 9.09 -9.15
C ILE A 199 11.59 8.92 -9.89
N ILE A 200 12.60 9.69 -9.48
CA ILE A 200 13.93 9.65 -10.08
C ILE A 200 14.52 8.23 -9.93
N GLY A 201 14.43 7.64 -8.74
CA GLY A 201 14.89 6.29 -8.47
C GLY A 201 14.27 5.26 -9.40
N ILE A 202 12.93 5.22 -9.47
CA ILE A 202 12.17 4.28 -10.31
C ILE A 202 12.53 4.46 -11.79
N LEU A 203 12.59 5.70 -12.28
CA LEU A 203 12.93 5.99 -13.67
C LEU A 203 14.37 5.56 -14.01
N CYS A 204 15.34 5.82 -13.12
CA CYS A 204 16.71 5.38 -13.31
C CYS A 204 16.82 3.85 -13.32
N GLY A 205 16.15 3.16 -12.39
CA GLY A 205 16.09 1.71 -12.33
C GLY A 205 15.49 1.08 -13.57
N TYR A 206 14.33 1.59 -14.00
CA TYR A 206 13.63 1.12 -15.19
C TYR A 206 14.45 1.38 -16.46
N ALA A 207 15.04 2.57 -16.60
CA ALA A 207 15.90 2.89 -17.74
C ALA A 207 17.11 1.94 -17.82
N PHE A 208 17.77 1.67 -16.68
CA PHE A 208 18.88 0.75 -16.61
C PHE A 208 18.47 -0.69 -16.98
N ALA A 209 17.38 -1.20 -16.42
CA ALA A 209 16.85 -2.52 -16.74
C ALA A 209 16.42 -2.64 -18.21
N ALA A 210 15.86 -1.57 -18.80
CA ALA A 210 15.49 -1.51 -20.21
C ALA A 210 16.72 -1.57 -21.11
N ILE A 211 17.78 -0.81 -20.81
CA ILE A 211 19.05 -0.84 -21.56
C ILE A 211 19.62 -2.26 -21.55
N LEU A 212 19.69 -2.92 -20.39
CA LEU A 212 20.19 -4.30 -20.29
C LEU A 212 19.33 -5.28 -21.10
N THR A 213 18.01 -5.11 -21.05
CA THR A 213 17.08 -5.96 -21.80
C THR A 213 17.24 -5.78 -23.31
N PHE A 214 17.37 -4.54 -23.80
CA PHE A 214 17.62 -4.28 -25.23
C PHE A 214 18.97 -4.81 -25.69
N ILE A 215 20.02 -4.68 -24.87
CA ILE A 215 21.33 -5.29 -25.17
C ILE A 215 21.17 -6.81 -25.23
N GLY A 216 20.48 -7.43 -24.28
CA GLY A 216 20.22 -8.87 -24.26
C GLY A 216 19.44 -9.37 -25.47
N MET A 217 18.49 -8.56 -25.98
CA MET A 217 17.80 -8.85 -27.24
C MET A 217 18.72 -8.73 -28.45
N ALA A 218 19.59 -7.72 -28.49
CA ALA A 218 20.52 -7.48 -29.60
C ALA A 218 21.68 -8.48 -29.65
N THR A 219 22.13 -9.00 -28.50
CA THR A 219 23.25 -9.94 -28.37
C THR A 219 22.83 -11.39 -28.18
N ASP A 220 21.52 -11.66 -28.20
CA ASP A 220 20.92 -12.97 -27.91
C ASP A 220 21.37 -13.57 -26.56
N CYS A 221 21.51 -12.70 -25.56
CA CYS A 221 21.88 -13.07 -24.20
C CYS A 221 20.68 -12.98 -23.26
N ASP A 222 20.03 -14.12 -23.01
CA ASP A 222 18.86 -14.19 -22.12
C ASP A 222 19.18 -13.79 -20.69
N ALA A 223 20.41 -14.04 -20.21
CA ALA A 223 20.83 -13.78 -18.85
C ALA A 223 20.74 -12.31 -18.42
N ILE A 224 20.73 -11.35 -19.35
CA ILE A 224 20.64 -9.92 -19.04
C ILE A 224 19.26 -9.31 -19.35
N LYS A 225 18.30 -10.12 -19.82
CA LYS A 225 16.91 -9.69 -20.05
C LYS A 225 16.16 -9.66 -18.71
N VAL A 226 15.75 -8.48 -18.27
CA VAL A 226 15.07 -8.30 -16.97
C VAL A 226 13.60 -7.95 -17.18
N ILE A 227 13.31 -7.01 -18.08
CA ILE A 227 11.95 -6.50 -18.29
C ILE A 227 11.21 -7.39 -19.28
N ASP A 228 10.03 -7.86 -18.86
CA ASP A 228 9.07 -8.47 -19.77
C ASP A 228 8.13 -7.40 -20.35
N PHE A 229 8.19 -7.22 -21.67
CA PHE A 229 7.34 -6.29 -22.41
C PHE A 229 6.04 -6.93 -22.92
N SER A 230 5.80 -8.21 -22.62
CA SER A 230 4.60 -8.95 -23.05
C SER A 230 3.30 -8.24 -22.67
N GLY A 231 3.25 -7.61 -21.49
CA GLY A 231 2.09 -6.84 -21.04
C GLY A 231 1.73 -5.69 -21.98
N PHE A 232 2.73 -4.98 -22.52
CA PHE A 232 2.51 -3.91 -23.50
C PHE A 232 2.12 -4.48 -24.87
N THR A 233 2.75 -5.56 -25.33
CA THR A 233 2.39 -6.17 -26.62
C THR A 233 0.98 -6.73 -26.61
N ASN A 234 0.56 -7.34 -25.48
CA ASN A 234 -0.78 -7.88 -25.31
C ASN A 234 -1.86 -6.78 -25.31
N LEU A 235 -1.55 -5.60 -24.72
CA LEU A 235 -2.46 -4.46 -24.68
C LEU A 235 -2.83 -3.91 -26.07
N PHE A 236 -1.92 -4.05 -27.04
CA PHE A 236 -2.08 -3.55 -28.42
C PHE A 236 -2.23 -4.67 -29.45
N ALA A 237 -2.36 -5.94 -29.02
CA ALA A 237 -2.46 -7.09 -29.92
C ALA A 237 -3.67 -7.00 -30.87
N ASN A 238 -4.78 -6.41 -30.41
CA ASN A 238 -6.01 -6.20 -31.18
C ASN A 238 -6.10 -4.79 -31.80
N GLY A 239 -4.98 -4.07 -31.89
CA GLY A 239 -4.92 -2.68 -32.31
C GLY A 239 -5.20 -1.70 -31.15
N VAL A 240 -5.27 -0.41 -31.48
CA VAL A 240 -5.58 0.65 -30.51
C VAL A 240 -7.10 0.75 -30.37
N THR A 241 -7.63 0.15 -29.32
CA THR A 241 -9.07 0.22 -28.99
C THR A 241 -9.28 1.10 -27.75
N VAL A 242 -10.53 1.39 -27.42
CA VAL A 242 -10.85 2.10 -26.16
C VAL A 242 -10.37 1.32 -24.95
N GLU A 243 -10.38 -0.02 -25.01
CA GLU A 243 -9.90 -0.90 -23.94
C GLU A 243 -8.38 -0.77 -23.70
N SER A 244 -7.61 -0.33 -24.70
CA SER A 244 -6.19 -0.02 -24.55
C SER A 244 -5.93 1.18 -23.63
N PHE A 245 -6.92 2.04 -23.41
CA PHE A 245 -6.81 3.22 -22.54
C PHE A 245 -7.70 3.16 -21.30
N PHE A 246 -8.84 2.46 -21.39
CA PHE A 246 -9.84 2.38 -20.34
C PHE A 246 -10.22 0.93 -20.09
N THR A 247 -9.79 0.39 -18.95
CA THR A 247 -10.21 -0.90 -18.44
C THR A 247 -10.82 -0.71 -17.06
N VAL A 248 -12.00 -1.28 -16.84
CA VAL A 248 -12.58 -1.33 -15.49
C VAL A 248 -11.80 -2.39 -14.70
N PRO A 249 -11.23 -2.07 -13.53
CA PRO A 249 -10.53 -3.06 -12.72
C PRO A 249 -11.47 -4.17 -12.27
N ASP A 250 -10.93 -5.38 -12.13
CA ASP A 250 -11.66 -6.49 -11.52
C ASP A 250 -11.84 -6.26 -10.02
N PHE A 251 -12.92 -5.58 -9.66
CA PHE A 251 -13.20 -5.25 -8.28
C PHE A 251 -13.50 -6.49 -7.44
N THR A 252 -13.03 -6.48 -6.20
CA THR A 252 -13.15 -7.62 -5.29
C THR A 252 -14.59 -8.00 -4.98
N PHE A 253 -15.49 -7.04 -4.81
CA PHE A 253 -16.92 -7.35 -4.58
C PHE A 253 -17.56 -8.15 -5.72
N ILE A 254 -17.10 -7.96 -6.97
CA ILE A 254 -17.60 -8.72 -8.13
C ILE A 254 -17.09 -10.16 -8.04
N LYS A 255 -15.80 -10.34 -7.76
CA LYS A 255 -15.17 -11.65 -7.60
C LYS A 255 -15.71 -12.43 -6.39
N ALA A 256 -16.13 -11.73 -5.34
CA ALA A 256 -16.70 -12.32 -4.12
C ALA A 256 -18.17 -12.76 -4.25
N PHE A 257 -18.93 -12.23 -5.22
CA PHE A 257 -20.40 -12.35 -5.26
C PHE A 257 -20.90 -13.81 -5.21
N GLY A 258 -20.22 -14.73 -5.91
CA GLY A 258 -20.55 -16.16 -5.89
C GLY A 258 -20.07 -16.93 -4.66
N GLY A 259 -19.13 -16.37 -3.89
CA GLY A 259 -18.51 -17.06 -2.75
C GLY A 259 -19.31 -17.02 -1.45
N PHE A 260 -20.24 -16.08 -1.31
CA PHE A 260 -21.04 -15.95 -0.08
C PHE A 260 -22.00 -17.12 0.16
N GLY A 261 -22.38 -17.85 -0.90
CA GLY A 261 -23.27 -19.02 -0.80
C GLY A 261 -22.59 -20.25 -0.19
N ASP A 262 -21.28 -20.38 -0.35
CA ASP A 262 -20.48 -21.52 0.12
C ASP A 262 -19.89 -21.30 1.53
N MET A 263 -20.39 -20.29 2.24
CA MET A 263 -19.86 -19.89 3.53
C MET A 263 -20.21 -20.89 4.63
N SER A 264 -19.19 -21.50 5.23
CA SER A 264 -19.34 -22.33 6.42
C SER A 264 -18.96 -21.58 7.69
N LEU A 265 -19.51 -22.00 8.83
CA LEU A 265 -19.17 -21.44 10.14
C LEU A 265 -17.68 -21.68 10.49
N SER A 266 -17.12 -22.82 10.08
CA SER A 266 -15.70 -23.12 10.26
C SER A 266 -14.82 -22.18 9.45
N TYR A 267 -15.18 -21.91 8.19
CA TYR A 267 -14.45 -20.95 7.36
C TYR A 267 -14.50 -19.54 7.96
N PHE A 268 -15.67 -19.07 8.41
CA PHE A 268 -15.79 -17.80 9.12
C PHE A 268 -14.87 -17.73 10.35
N GLY A 269 -14.80 -18.80 11.14
CA GLY A 269 -13.89 -18.92 12.27
C GLY A 269 -12.42 -18.78 11.87
N THR A 270 -12.00 -19.44 10.78
CA THR A 270 -10.64 -19.30 10.22
C THR A 270 -10.35 -17.85 9.81
N ILE A 271 -11.28 -17.18 9.12
CA ILE A 271 -11.12 -15.78 8.74
C ILE A 271 -11.02 -14.87 9.97
N ALA A 272 -11.87 -15.08 10.98
CA ALA A 272 -11.83 -14.31 12.21
C ALA A 272 -10.48 -14.43 12.94
N LEU A 273 -9.96 -15.66 13.05
CA LEU A 273 -8.65 -15.92 13.66
C LEU A 273 -7.49 -15.33 12.84
N ALA A 274 -7.62 -15.29 11.52
CA ALA A 274 -6.60 -14.74 10.64
C ALA A 274 -6.56 -13.20 10.63
N TYR A 275 -7.70 -12.52 10.77
CA TYR A 275 -7.79 -11.05 10.59
C TYR A 275 -7.88 -10.25 11.89
N ILE A 276 -8.61 -10.73 12.90
CA ILE A 276 -8.82 -9.96 14.14
C ILE A 276 -7.50 -9.64 14.86
N PRO A 277 -6.56 -10.60 15.05
CA PRO A 277 -5.28 -10.30 15.70
C PRO A 277 -4.44 -9.28 14.92
N VAL A 278 -4.46 -9.36 13.59
CA VAL A 278 -3.74 -8.41 12.73
C VAL A 278 -4.32 -7.01 12.84
N GLY A 279 -5.63 -6.86 13.06
CA GLY A 279 -6.25 -5.56 13.40
C GLY A 279 -5.56 -4.84 14.57
N PHE A 280 -5.07 -5.57 15.59
CA PHE A 280 -4.31 -4.97 16.69
C PHE A 280 -2.86 -4.62 16.33
N VAL A 281 -2.22 -5.38 15.43
CA VAL A 281 -0.88 -5.07 14.91
C VAL A 281 -0.93 -3.75 14.14
N VAL A 282 -1.91 -3.62 13.26
CA VAL A 282 -2.05 -2.42 12.43
C VAL A 282 -2.51 -1.23 13.29
N PHE A 283 -3.24 -1.46 14.39
CA PHE A 283 -3.52 -0.37 15.36
C PHE A 283 -2.23 0.25 15.93
N ALA A 284 -1.22 -0.59 16.22
CA ALA A 284 0.07 -0.10 16.69
C ALA A 284 0.80 0.71 15.60
N GLU A 285 0.71 0.29 14.34
CA GLU A 285 1.20 1.01 13.16
C GLU A 285 0.49 2.37 13.01
N HIS A 286 -0.85 2.38 13.04
CA HIS A 286 -1.66 3.59 12.96
C HIS A 286 -1.26 4.63 14.01
N LEU A 287 -1.08 4.19 15.27
CA LEU A 287 -0.69 5.10 16.35
C LEU A 287 0.70 5.69 16.10
N ALA A 288 1.64 4.86 15.66
CA ALA A 288 3.00 5.28 15.37
C ALA A 288 3.04 6.33 14.25
N ASP A 289 2.32 6.05 13.18
CA ASP A 289 2.18 6.90 12.01
C ASP A 289 1.57 8.25 12.33
N HIS A 290 0.52 8.27 13.14
CA HIS A 290 -0.10 9.52 13.57
C HIS A 290 0.83 10.34 14.47
N ARG A 291 1.65 9.70 15.31
CA ARG A 291 2.65 10.43 16.11
C ARG A 291 3.79 10.97 15.27
N ASN A 292 4.29 10.18 14.32
CA ASN A 292 5.32 10.60 13.38
C ASN A 292 4.83 11.79 12.57
N MET A 293 3.65 11.68 11.97
CA MET A 293 3.02 12.78 11.24
C MET A 293 2.81 13.99 12.14
N SER A 294 2.29 13.82 13.36
CA SER A 294 2.09 14.92 14.32
C SER A 294 3.39 15.68 14.62
N SER A 295 4.50 14.97 14.74
CA SER A 295 5.82 15.57 14.94
C SER A 295 6.33 16.30 13.68
N ILE A 296 5.98 15.84 12.48
CA ILE A 296 6.39 16.45 11.21
C ILE A 296 5.65 17.76 10.98
N ILE A 297 4.31 17.75 11.17
CA ILE A 297 3.45 18.92 10.91
C ILE A 297 3.29 19.84 12.14
N GLU A 298 3.93 19.49 13.26
CA GLU A 298 3.87 20.24 14.52
C GLU A 298 2.44 20.43 15.06
N LYS A 299 1.58 19.41 14.85
CA LYS A 299 0.17 19.38 15.26
C LYS A 299 -0.20 18.00 15.80
N ASP A 300 -0.75 17.94 17.01
CA ASP A 300 -1.12 16.68 17.67
C ASP A 300 -2.42 16.10 17.08
N LEU A 301 -2.27 15.18 16.12
CA LEU A 301 -3.38 14.51 15.44
C LEU A 301 -4.18 13.58 16.38
N LEU A 302 -3.59 13.14 17.49
CA LEU A 302 -4.28 12.34 18.51
C LEU A 302 -5.32 13.15 19.26
N LYS A 303 -5.19 14.49 19.27
CA LYS A 303 -6.13 15.44 19.87
C LYS A 303 -7.00 16.15 18.83
N ASP A 304 -6.43 16.62 17.73
CA ASP A 304 -7.17 17.24 16.62
C ASP A 304 -6.63 16.73 15.27
N PRO A 305 -7.37 15.91 14.52
CA PRO A 305 -8.82 15.65 14.62
C PRO A 305 -9.26 14.74 15.77
N GLY A 306 -8.34 14.05 16.44
CA GLY A 306 -8.64 13.12 17.51
C GLY A 306 -8.44 11.68 17.07
N LEU A 307 -7.80 10.87 17.94
CA LEU A 307 -7.53 9.46 17.65
C LEU A 307 -8.81 8.63 17.43
N ASP A 308 -9.92 9.00 18.07
CA ASP A 308 -11.22 8.39 17.82
C ASP A 308 -11.62 8.52 16.33
N LYS A 309 -11.44 9.70 15.74
CA LYS A 309 -11.80 9.96 14.35
C LYS A 309 -10.83 9.32 13.37
N THR A 310 -9.53 9.31 13.68
CA THR A 310 -8.53 8.71 12.81
C THR A 310 -8.69 7.18 12.78
N LEU A 311 -8.90 6.54 13.94
CA LEU A 311 -9.17 5.10 14.01
C LEU A 311 -10.46 4.72 13.30
N LEU A 312 -11.53 5.50 13.51
CA LEU A 312 -12.80 5.26 12.83
C LEU A 312 -12.66 5.39 11.31
N GLY A 313 -11.96 6.43 10.86
CA GLY A 313 -11.68 6.68 9.46
C GLY A 313 -10.82 5.58 8.82
N ASP A 314 -9.85 5.06 9.56
CA ASP A 314 -9.00 3.96 9.09
C ASP A 314 -9.78 2.65 9.03
N GLY A 315 -10.50 2.28 10.10
CA GLY A 315 -11.32 1.07 10.12
C GLY A 315 -12.34 1.02 8.99
N ILE A 316 -13.12 2.09 8.81
CA ILE A 316 -14.14 2.15 7.75
C ILE A 316 -13.49 2.35 6.37
N GLY A 317 -12.41 3.13 6.30
CA GLY A 317 -11.63 3.31 5.07
C GLY A 317 -11.03 2.00 4.57
N SER A 318 -10.58 1.15 5.47
CA SER A 318 -10.04 -0.19 5.17
C SER A 318 -11.10 -1.16 4.71
N ILE A 319 -12.31 -1.10 5.27
CA ILE A 319 -13.47 -1.86 4.77
C ILE A 319 -13.84 -1.41 3.36
N ALA A 320 -13.95 -0.10 3.14
CA ALA A 320 -14.27 0.45 1.83
C ALA A 320 -13.17 0.15 0.81
N GLY A 321 -11.90 0.25 1.20
CA GLY A 321 -10.76 -0.06 0.36
C GLY A 321 -10.74 -1.53 -0.05
N ALA A 322 -10.94 -2.44 0.89
CA ALA A 322 -11.01 -3.88 0.62
C ALA A 322 -12.23 -4.26 -0.24
N PHE A 323 -13.36 -3.55 -0.09
CA PHE A 323 -14.55 -3.79 -0.92
C PHE A 323 -14.26 -3.65 -2.41
N PHE A 324 -13.50 -2.62 -2.79
CA PHE A 324 -13.10 -2.42 -4.19
C PHE A 324 -11.83 -3.20 -4.55
N GLY A 325 -10.79 -3.12 -3.71
CA GLY A 325 -9.44 -3.52 -4.05
C GLY A 325 -8.92 -4.81 -3.41
N GLY A 326 -9.67 -5.40 -2.47
CA GLY A 326 -9.36 -6.70 -1.87
C GLY A 326 -8.21 -6.70 -0.88
N CYS A 327 -7.62 -5.55 -0.59
CA CYS A 327 -6.61 -5.40 0.45
C CYS A 327 -7.20 -4.53 1.56
N PRO A 328 -7.19 -4.97 2.82
CA PRO A 328 -7.38 -4.04 3.94
C PRO A 328 -6.29 -2.98 3.91
N ASN A 329 -6.67 -1.74 4.18
CA ASN A 329 -5.74 -0.63 4.17
C ASN A 329 -5.16 -0.35 5.56
N THR A 330 -4.17 0.52 5.60
CA THR A 330 -3.62 1.14 6.81
C THR A 330 -2.97 2.45 6.43
N THR A 331 -2.63 3.28 7.42
CA THR A 331 -1.80 4.46 7.22
C THR A 331 -0.44 4.09 6.65
N TYR A 332 0.04 4.86 5.68
CA TYR A 332 1.29 4.56 4.99
C TYR A 332 2.46 5.40 5.51
N GLY A 333 3.48 4.72 6.03
CA GLY A 333 4.77 5.30 6.40
C GLY A 333 5.46 6.02 5.24
N GLU A 334 5.32 5.52 4.01
CA GLU A 334 5.85 6.13 2.79
C GLU A 334 5.22 7.49 2.50
N SER A 335 3.91 7.61 2.75
CA SER A 335 3.20 8.90 2.68
C SER A 335 3.78 9.89 3.68
N ILE A 336 4.01 9.43 4.91
CA ILE A 336 4.53 10.27 5.99
C ILE A 336 5.96 10.72 5.68
N ALA A 337 6.80 9.81 5.18
CA ALA A 337 8.14 10.12 4.71
C ALA A 337 8.13 11.13 3.54
N CYS A 338 7.19 10.97 2.60
CA CYS A 338 7.00 11.92 1.51
C CYS A 338 6.71 13.33 2.05
N VAL A 339 5.77 13.48 2.99
CA VAL A 339 5.47 14.77 3.65
C VAL A 339 6.70 15.32 4.38
N ALA A 340 7.44 14.49 5.11
CA ALA A 340 8.64 14.91 5.85
C ALA A 340 9.76 15.41 4.93
N ILE A 341 10.02 14.71 3.82
CA ILE A 341 11.07 15.08 2.86
C ILE A 341 10.69 16.36 2.11
N THR A 342 9.40 16.51 1.81
CA THR A 342 8.91 17.56 0.93
C THR A 342 8.47 18.83 1.64
N GLY A 343 8.14 18.73 2.92
CA GLY A 343 7.54 19.83 3.68
C GLY A 343 6.14 20.21 3.17
N ASN A 344 5.42 19.29 2.54
CA ASN A 344 4.08 19.52 1.99
C ASN A 344 3.08 18.54 2.62
N ALA A 345 2.32 19.02 3.62
CA ALA A 345 1.24 18.29 4.27
C ALA A 345 -0.05 18.34 3.45
#